data_AF-A0A1X7IUQ1-F1
#
_entry.id   AF-A0A1X7IUQ1-F1
#
_cell.length_a   1.000
_cell.length_b   1.000
_cell.length_c   1.000
_cell.angle_alpha   90.00
_cell.angle_beta   90.00
_cell.angle_gamma   90.00
#
_symmetry.space_group_name_H-M   'P 1'
#
loop_
_entity.id
_entity.type
_entity.pdbx_description
1 polymer ?
#
loop_
_entity_poly.entity_id
_entity_poly.type
_entity_poly.pdbx_seq_one_letter_code
_entity_poly.pdbx_strand_id
1 'polypeptide(L)'
;MAFSASESMKKLRQERRKHGQCAQCGNPSEKYLCERCNGMRKKPEPKEFREYPMQRKLKKPLSDRRLYEDMIAQELRTSDIAAYCGVTQRTAEKWIFEGSVPHEERVTKLCRLLKREVEYYYPLYKWSSKK
;
A
#
# COMPACT_ATOMS: atom_id res chain seq x y z
N MET A 1 -34.69 3.88 -24.31
CA MET A 1 -33.81 3.56 -23.15
C MET A 1 -32.55 4.40 -23.26
N ALA A 2 -32.30 5.30 -22.30
CA ALA A 2 -31.15 6.21 -22.33
C ALA A 2 -29.92 5.50 -21.74
N PHE A 3 -28.90 5.24 -22.56
CA PHE A 3 -27.63 4.69 -22.09
C PHE A 3 -26.79 5.77 -21.41
N SER A 4 -26.13 5.42 -20.30
CA SER A 4 -25.20 6.31 -19.63
C SER A 4 -23.95 6.55 -20.48
N ALA A 5 -23.37 7.76 -20.44
CA ALA A 5 -22.20 8.11 -21.27
C ALA A 5 -20.97 7.23 -20.98
N SER A 6 -20.85 6.65 -19.79
CA SER A 6 -19.78 5.72 -19.43
C SER A 6 -19.95 4.34 -20.09
N GLU A 7 -21.19 3.83 -20.17
CA GLU A 7 -21.51 2.60 -20.90
C GLU A 7 -21.33 2.77 -22.41
N SER A 8 -21.66 3.94 -22.96
CA SER A 8 -21.46 4.23 -24.39
C SER A 8 -19.97 4.27 -24.76
N MET A 9 -19.13 4.90 -23.93
CA MET A 9 -17.68 4.97 -24.18
C MET A 9 -16.98 3.62 -24.04
N LYS A 10 -17.42 2.76 -23.12
CA LYS A 10 -16.89 1.41 -22.99
C LYS A 10 -17.19 0.58 -24.24
N LYS A 11 -18.44 0.63 -24.73
CA LYS A 11 -18.87 -0.06 -25.96
C LYS A 11 -18.10 0.47 -27.18
N LEU A 12 -18.00 1.79 -27.33
CA LEU A 12 -17.25 2.44 -28.41
C LEU A 12 -15.77 1.98 -28.46
N ARG A 13 -15.13 1.87 -27.30
CA ARG A 13 -13.75 1.35 -27.21
C ARG A 13 -13.67 -0.11 -27.65
N GLN A 14 -14.62 -0.95 -27.24
CA GLN A 14 -14.67 -2.35 -27.63
C GLN A 14 -14.90 -2.52 -29.14
N GLU A 15 -15.80 -1.74 -29.73
CA GLU A 15 -16.05 -1.73 -31.18
C GLU A 15 -14.81 -1.31 -31.96
N ARG A 16 -14.18 -0.19 -31.57
CA ARG A 16 -12.90 0.25 -32.17
C ARG A 16 -11.86 -0.87 -32.14
N ARG A 17 -11.76 -1.62 -31.04
CA ARG A 17 -10.83 -2.76 -30.96
C ARG A 17 -11.18 -3.91 -31.89
N LYS A 18 -12.47 -4.22 -32.08
CA LYS A 18 -12.91 -5.23 -33.05
C LYS A 18 -12.56 -4.82 -34.49
N HIS A 19 -12.59 -3.53 -34.79
CA HIS A 19 -12.25 -2.99 -36.10
C HIS A 19 -10.75 -2.67 -36.28
N GLY A 20 -9.87 -3.12 -35.37
CA GLY A 20 -8.43 -2.85 -35.47
C GLY A 20 -8.08 -1.36 -35.32
N GLN A 21 -8.85 -0.62 -34.54
CA GLN A 21 -8.68 0.81 -34.29
C GLN A 21 -8.21 1.09 -32.86
N CYS A 22 -7.62 2.26 -32.66
CA CYS A 22 -7.21 2.82 -31.39
C CYS A 22 -8.44 3.11 -30.52
N ALA A 23 -8.45 2.60 -29.29
CA ALA A 23 -9.57 2.80 -28.37
C ALA A 23 -9.83 4.29 -28.05
N GLN A 24 -8.81 5.15 -28.16
CA GLN A 24 -8.90 6.56 -27.78
C GLN A 24 -9.25 7.48 -28.95
N CYS A 25 -8.49 7.43 -30.07
CA CYS A 25 -8.70 8.33 -31.21
C CYS A 25 -9.40 7.71 -32.43
N GLY A 26 -9.55 6.37 -32.51
CA GLY A 26 -10.20 5.70 -33.63
C GLY A 26 -9.32 5.45 -34.87
N ASN A 27 -8.05 5.86 -34.87
CA ASN A 27 -7.12 5.56 -35.97
C ASN A 27 -6.78 4.06 -36.04
N PRO A 28 -6.43 3.50 -37.22
CA PRO A 28 -5.93 2.13 -37.35
C PRO A 28 -4.78 1.87 -36.38
N SER A 29 -4.88 0.79 -35.61
CA SER A 29 -3.91 0.39 -34.60
C SER A 29 -4.12 -1.06 -34.22
N GLU A 30 -3.11 -1.89 -34.47
CA GLU A 30 -3.08 -3.28 -34.03
C GLU A 30 -3.10 -3.39 -32.49
N LYS A 31 -2.50 -2.41 -31.79
CA LYS A 31 -2.47 -2.31 -30.33
C LYS A 31 -3.66 -1.52 -29.78
N TYR A 32 -3.96 -1.68 -28.49
CA TYR A 32 -5.10 -1.02 -27.81
C TYR A 32 -5.12 0.51 -27.97
N LEU A 33 -3.94 1.14 -27.94
CA LEU A 33 -3.72 2.54 -28.28
C LEU A 33 -2.68 2.64 -29.39
N CYS A 34 -2.85 3.61 -30.30
CA CYS A 34 -1.81 3.97 -31.25
C CYS A 34 -0.62 4.61 -30.53
N GLU A 35 0.54 4.66 -31.20
CA GLU A 35 1.78 5.20 -30.62
C GLU A 35 1.62 6.62 -30.09
N ARG A 36 0.90 7.48 -30.84
CA ARG A 36 0.56 8.85 -30.43
C ARG A 36 -0.24 8.88 -29.12
N CYS A 37 -1.34 8.12 -29.04
CA CYS A 37 -2.17 8.10 -27.83
C CYS A 37 -1.44 7.47 -26.64
N ASN A 38 -0.57 6.49 -26.89
CA ASN A 38 0.24 5.88 -25.85
C ASN A 38 1.32 6.84 -25.31
N GLY A 39 1.99 7.60 -26.20
CA GLY A 39 2.98 8.61 -25.82
C GLY A 39 2.40 9.81 -25.06
N MET A 40 1.12 10.14 -25.29
CA MET A 40 0.42 11.19 -24.53
C MET A 40 -0.02 10.75 -23.13
N ARG A 41 0.05 9.46 -22.78
CA ARG A 41 -0.25 9.04 -21.40
C ARG A 41 0.85 9.57 -20.50
N LYS A 42 0.48 10.37 -19.50
CA LYS A 42 1.38 10.67 -18.38
C LYS A 42 1.91 9.34 -17.86
N LYS A 43 3.24 9.15 -17.92
CA LYS A 43 3.89 8.08 -17.18
C LYS A 43 3.55 8.31 -15.71
N PRO A 44 3.20 7.26 -14.94
CA PRO A 44 3.08 7.42 -13.51
C PRO A 44 4.41 7.97 -13.01
N GLU A 45 4.36 9.07 -12.25
CA GLU A 45 5.56 9.61 -11.60
C GLU A 45 6.21 8.47 -10.80
N PRO A 46 7.56 8.36 -10.80
CA PRO A 46 8.24 7.43 -9.92
C PRO A 46 7.73 7.69 -8.50
N LYS A 47 7.36 6.61 -7.80
CA LYS A 47 6.91 6.69 -6.40
C LYS A 47 8.13 6.97 -5.53
N GLU A 48 8.65 8.19 -5.59
CA GLU A 48 9.60 8.71 -4.61
C GLU A 48 8.98 8.59 -3.21
N PHE A 49 9.83 8.41 -2.20
CA PHE A 49 9.41 8.42 -0.81
C PHE A 49 8.72 9.76 -0.51
N ARG A 50 7.39 9.76 -0.46
CA ARG A 50 6.62 10.89 0.08
C ARG A 50 6.47 10.64 1.57
N GLU A 51 6.96 11.58 2.38
CA GLU A 51 6.47 11.72 3.75
C GLU A 51 4.95 11.81 3.68
N TYR A 52 4.26 10.75 4.11
CA TYR A 52 2.81 10.81 4.25
C TYR A 52 2.53 11.53 5.57
N PRO A 53 2.01 12.76 5.58
CA PRO A 53 1.54 13.38 6.80
C PRO A 53 0.49 12.46 7.42
N MET A 54 0.63 12.12 8.71
CA MET A 54 -0.21 11.15 9.42
C MET A 54 -1.71 11.35 9.12
N GLN A 55 -2.28 10.59 8.17
CA GLN A 55 -3.68 10.77 7.75
C GLN A 55 -4.69 10.09 8.67
N ARG A 56 -4.24 9.38 9.72
CA ARG A 56 -5.15 8.66 10.64
C ARG A 56 -4.96 9.17 12.05
N LYS A 57 -5.98 9.89 12.54
CA LYS A 57 -6.12 10.25 13.95
C LYS A 57 -6.04 8.97 14.79
N LEU A 58 -5.00 8.87 15.61
CA LEU A 58 -4.79 7.79 16.58
C LEU A 58 -6.07 7.60 17.40
N LYS A 59 -6.68 6.41 17.34
CA LYS A 59 -7.90 6.12 18.11
C LYS A 59 -7.50 5.72 19.53
N LYS A 60 -7.39 6.70 20.45
CA LYS A 60 -7.31 6.53 21.94
C LYS A 60 -6.03 5.79 22.47
N PRO A 61 -5.75 5.77 23.80
CA PRO A 61 -4.41 5.99 24.35
C PRO A 61 -3.56 4.72 24.48
N LEU A 62 -3.61 3.83 23.48
CA LEU A 62 -2.45 2.97 23.19
C LEU A 62 -1.52 3.76 22.28
N SER A 63 -1.13 4.92 22.80
CA SER A 63 -0.19 5.88 22.22
C SER A 63 1.21 5.44 22.54
N ASP A 64 1.55 4.19 22.23
CA ASP A 64 2.92 3.76 22.37
C ASP A 64 3.71 4.25 21.16
N ARG A 65 3.99 5.57 21.19
CA ARG A 65 4.63 6.28 20.09
C ARG A 65 6.01 5.73 19.77
N ARG A 66 6.63 4.98 20.69
CA ARG A 66 7.95 4.37 20.53
C ARG A 66 8.10 3.61 19.22
N LEU A 67 7.11 2.80 18.86
CA LEU A 67 7.16 1.98 17.64
C LEU A 67 7.04 2.84 16.37
N TYR A 68 6.28 3.93 16.45
CA TYR A 68 6.15 4.91 15.38
C TYR A 68 7.39 5.82 15.26
N GLU A 69 7.95 6.25 16.39
CA GLU A 69 9.15 7.09 16.47
C GLU A 69 10.38 6.33 15.97
N ASP A 70 10.59 5.07 16.39
CA ASP A 70 11.68 4.23 15.87
C ASP A 70 11.49 3.91 14.38
N MET A 71 10.24 3.77 13.90
CA MET A 71 9.97 3.62 12.48
C MET A 71 10.40 4.85 11.68
N ILE A 72 10.09 6.07 12.16
CA ILE A 72 10.56 7.31 11.53
C ILE A 72 12.08 7.41 11.59
N ALA A 73 12.67 7.15 12.76
CA ALA A 73 14.12 7.27 12.96
C ALA A 73 14.94 6.33 12.07
N GLN A 74 14.33 5.21 11.62
CA GLN A 74 14.95 4.26 10.70
C GLN A 74 14.47 4.42 9.25
N GLU A 75 13.73 5.48 8.94
CA GLU A 75 13.18 5.78 7.62
C GLU A 75 12.35 4.63 7.03
N LEU A 76 11.72 3.84 7.90
CA LEU A 76 10.91 2.68 7.51
C LEU A 76 9.48 3.09 7.20
N ARG A 77 8.87 2.45 6.20
CA ARG A 77 7.43 2.56 5.94
C ARG A 77 6.69 1.35 6.47
N THR A 78 5.38 1.50 6.64
CA THR A 78 4.50 0.37 7.00
C THR A 78 4.55 -0.76 5.97
N SER A 79 4.84 -0.45 4.70
CA SER A 79 5.08 -1.46 3.65
C SER A 79 6.34 -2.28 3.87
N ASP A 80 7.41 -1.65 4.38
CA ASP A 80 8.70 -2.30 4.56
C ASP A 80 8.64 -3.23 5.79
N ILE A 81 7.98 -2.78 6.87
CA ILE A 81 7.65 -3.61 8.04
C ILE A 81 6.77 -4.79 7.65
N ALA A 82 5.76 -4.55 6.81
CA ALA A 82 4.86 -5.59 6.33
C ALA A 82 5.59 -6.66 5.51
N ALA A 83 6.47 -6.23 4.59
CA ALA A 83 7.29 -7.13 3.79
C ALA A 83 8.23 -7.97 4.67
N TYR A 84 8.92 -7.34 5.62
CA TYR A 84 9.85 -8.05 6.52
C TYR A 84 9.14 -9.06 7.43
N CYS A 85 7.97 -8.68 7.96
CA CYS A 85 7.19 -9.54 8.85
C CYS A 85 6.31 -10.57 8.09
N GLY A 86 6.25 -10.52 6.77
CA GLY A 86 5.40 -11.39 5.94
C GLY A 86 3.90 -11.18 6.18
N VAL A 87 3.47 -9.93 6.41
CA VAL A 87 2.07 -9.58 6.67
C VAL A 87 1.55 -8.53 5.69
N THR A 88 0.25 -8.25 5.73
CA THR A 88 -0.33 -7.16 4.95
C THR A 88 0.03 -5.79 5.54
N GLN A 89 0.09 -4.76 4.71
CA GLN A 89 0.31 -3.38 5.17
C GLN A 89 -0.73 -2.94 6.21
N ARG A 90 -1.99 -3.36 6.05
CA ARG A 90 -3.06 -3.07 7.02
C ARG A 90 -2.76 -3.67 8.40
N THR A 91 -2.17 -4.86 8.45
CA THR A 91 -1.77 -5.50 9.71
C THR A 91 -0.65 -4.72 10.39
N ALA A 92 0.38 -4.31 9.63
CA ALA A 92 1.46 -3.47 10.17
C ALA A 92 0.94 -2.12 10.67
N GLU A 93 0.03 -1.47 9.93
CA GLU A 93 -0.65 -0.25 10.35
C GLU A 93 -1.41 -0.42 11.66
N LYS A 94 -2.07 -1.57 11.88
CA LYS A 94 -2.76 -1.83 13.14
C LYS A 94 -1.79 -1.94 14.31
N TRP A 95 -0.57 -2.45 14.11
CA TRP A 95 0.45 -2.50 15.16
C TRP A 95 0.94 -1.11 15.52
N ILE A 96 1.22 -0.29 14.50
CA ILE A 96 1.85 1.03 14.66
C ILE A 96 0.85 2.10 15.11
N PHE A 97 -0.35 2.12 14.53
CA PHE A 97 -1.32 3.21 14.71
C PHE A 97 -2.53 2.86 15.57
N GLU A 98 -2.84 1.57 15.71
CA GLU A 98 -4.02 1.11 16.46
C GLU A 98 -3.63 0.35 17.74
N GLY A 99 -2.32 0.20 18.02
CA GLY A 99 -1.82 -0.43 19.24
C GLY A 99 -2.11 -1.93 19.34
N SER A 100 -2.41 -2.59 18.22
CA SER A 100 -2.63 -4.04 18.24
C SER A 100 -1.31 -4.79 18.41
N VAL A 101 -1.36 -5.93 19.10
CA VAL A 101 -0.16 -6.71 19.44
C VAL A 101 0.07 -7.81 18.39
N PRO A 102 1.23 -7.89 17.73
CA PRO A 102 1.60 -8.96 16.79
C PRO A 102 1.73 -10.30 17.50
N HIS A 103 1.68 -11.43 16.79
CA HIS A 103 2.03 -12.75 17.34
C HIS A 103 3.55 -12.86 17.64
N GLU A 104 3.97 -13.70 18.58
CA GLU A 104 5.36 -13.86 19.07
C GLU A 104 6.41 -13.84 17.95
N GLU A 105 6.29 -14.75 16.98
CA GLU A 105 7.22 -14.85 15.84
C GLU A 105 7.36 -13.52 15.07
N ARG A 106 6.27 -12.77 14.96
CA ARG A 106 6.23 -11.46 14.26
C ARG A 106 6.79 -10.36 15.15
N VAL A 107 6.59 -10.44 16.46
CA VAL A 107 7.23 -9.53 17.42
C VAL A 107 8.74 -9.67 17.35
N THR A 108 9.27 -10.89 17.31
CA THR A 108 10.71 -11.13 17.16
C THR A 108 11.24 -10.54 15.85
N LYS A 109 10.52 -10.72 14.73
CA LYS A 109 10.88 -10.11 13.44
C LYS A 109 10.85 -8.58 13.50
N LEU A 110 9.79 -8.00 14.07
CA LEU A 110 9.63 -6.55 14.20
C LEU A 110 10.73 -5.93 15.07
N CYS A 111 11.04 -6.55 16.21
CA CYS A 111 12.09 -6.13 17.13
C CYS A 111 13.49 -6.25 16.49
N ARG A 112 13.73 -7.32 15.72
CA ARG A 112 14.96 -7.48 14.94
C ARG A 112 15.12 -6.41 13.87
N LEU A 113 14.04 -6.05 13.18
CA LEU A 113 14.04 -4.98 12.18
C LEU A 113 14.35 -3.63 12.83
N LEU A 114 13.68 -3.33 13.95
CA LEU A 114 13.83 -2.06 14.66
C LEU A 114 15.04 -2.01 15.60
N LYS A 115 15.82 -3.09 15.70
CA LYS A 115 16.99 -3.22 16.61
C LYS A 115 16.66 -2.89 18.06
N ARG A 116 15.48 -3.31 18.52
CA ARG A 116 15.03 -3.17 19.91
C ARG A 116 14.73 -4.54 20.50
N GLU A 117 14.60 -4.58 21.82
CA GLU A 117 14.16 -5.77 22.54
C GLU A 117 12.64 -5.82 22.63
N VAL A 118 12.09 -7.03 22.83
CA VAL A 118 10.64 -7.24 22.94
C VAL A 118 10.05 -6.48 24.11
N GLU A 119 10.76 -6.44 25.24
CA GLU A 119 10.35 -5.76 26.47
C GLU A 119 10.24 -4.25 26.28
N TYR A 120 10.98 -3.68 25.32
CA TYR A 120 10.91 -2.25 25.02
C TYR A 120 9.52 -1.86 24.51
N TYR A 121 8.94 -2.61 23.57
CA TYR A 121 7.60 -2.31 23.03
C TYR A 121 6.47 -3.00 23.80
N TYR A 122 6.71 -4.18 24.35
CA TYR A 122 5.67 -5.02 24.95
C TYR A 122 6.06 -5.51 26.36
N PRO A 123 6.36 -4.61 27.32
CA PRO A 123 6.88 -4.98 28.64
C PRO A 123 5.92 -5.83 29.49
N LEU A 124 4.61 -5.76 29.21
CA LEU A 124 3.58 -6.47 29.95
C LEU A 124 3.15 -7.79 29.28
N TYR A 125 3.65 -8.08 28.08
CA TYR A 125 3.26 -9.29 27.35
C TYR A 125 4.23 -10.43 27.62
N LYS A 126 3.72 -11.47 28.27
CA LYS A 126 4.40 -12.75 28.41
C LYS A 126 4.00 -13.65 27.25
N TRP A 127 4.91 -13.80 26.30
CA TRP A 127 4.75 -14.77 25.22
C TRP A 127 5.00 -16.16 25.78
N SER A 128 4.01 -17.05 25.67
CA SER A 128 4.20 -18.43 26.12
C SER A 128 5.05 -19.13 25.07
N SER A 129 6.34 -19.27 25.34
CA SER A 129 7.21 -20.15 24.57
C SER A 129 6.69 -21.58 24.74
N LYS A 130 5.87 -22.04 23.80
CA LYS A 130 5.64 -23.48 23.68
C LYS A 130 6.96 -24.08 23.20
N LYS A 131 7.71 -24.60 24.19
CA LYS A 131 8.76 -25.59 24.01
C LYS A 131 8.25 -26.75 23.17
#